data_AF-A0A6N6KVP1-F1
#
_entry.id   AF-A0A6N6KVP1-F1
#
_cell.length_a   1.000
_cell.length_b   1.000
_cell.length_c   1.000
_cell.angle_alpha   90.00
_cell.angle_beta   90.00
_cell.angle_gamma   90.00
#
_symmetry.space_group_name_H-M   'P 1'
#
loop_
_entity.id
_entity.type
_entity.pdbx_description
1 polymer ?
#
loop_
_entity_poly.entity_id
_entity_poly.type
_entity_poly.pdbx_seq_one_letter_code
_entity_poly.pdbx_strand_id
1 'polypeptide(L)'
;MTERKPIRSEEELAEAFDQLFSEIPSPQSQEEINDFIREAGINPDEFGVQIKELAVKALQTSPYNWRNKQAQAEIEEAGVQIDKIEKIGNADRLKLLDMIDNIVNKIKDSNPQFVPVHYRNKLELPEEDLASLLQELVFIAKQENIEINLGE
;
A
#
# COMPACT_ATOMS: atom_id res chain seq x y z
N MET A 1 36.51 32.19 -8.25
CA MET A 1 35.66 31.84 -7.11
C MET A 1 34.24 31.76 -7.64
N THR A 2 33.77 30.56 -7.94
CA THR A 2 32.42 30.29 -8.46
C THR A 2 31.48 30.16 -7.26
N GLU A 3 30.42 30.96 -7.24
CA GLU A 3 29.40 30.92 -6.19
C GLU A 3 28.74 29.54 -6.15
N ARG A 4 28.77 28.88 -4.99
CA ARG A 4 28.09 27.59 -4.77
C ARG A 4 26.59 27.81 -4.87
N LYS A 5 25.94 27.23 -5.87
CA LYS A 5 24.49 27.33 -6.03
C LYS A 5 23.81 26.26 -5.17
N PRO A 6 22.94 26.63 -4.22
CA PRO A 6 22.09 25.65 -3.56
C PRO A 6 21.10 25.09 -4.58
N ILE A 7 20.95 23.77 -4.64
CA ILE A 7 19.90 23.09 -5.43
C ILE A 7 18.54 23.47 -4.82
N ARG A 8 17.61 23.95 -5.65
CA ARG A 8 16.34 24.53 -5.18
C ARG A 8 15.12 23.65 -5.45
N SER A 9 15.24 22.63 -6.29
CA SER A 9 14.14 21.74 -6.67
C SER A 9 14.59 20.32 -6.98
N GLU A 10 13.66 19.37 -6.93
CA GLU A 10 13.89 17.96 -7.30
C GLU A 10 14.21 17.80 -8.80
N GLU A 11 13.65 18.66 -9.64
CA GLU A 11 13.88 18.68 -11.10
C GLU A 11 15.32 19.10 -11.43
N GLU A 12 15.85 20.14 -10.76
CA GLU A 12 17.26 20.55 -10.89
C GLU A 12 18.24 19.44 -10.45
N LEU A 13 17.84 18.64 -9.46
CA LEU A 13 18.65 17.53 -8.96
C LEU A 13 18.69 16.36 -9.94
N ALA A 14 17.55 16.05 -10.57
CA ALA A 14 17.46 15.02 -11.60
C ALA A 14 18.26 15.39 -12.86
N GLU A 15 18.20 16.67 -13.27
CA GLU A 15 18.94 17.16 -14.44
C GLU A 15 20.46 17.15 -14.20
N ALA A 16 20.93 17.56 -13.03
CA ALA A 16 22.34 17.47 -12.66
C ALA A 16 22.83 16.00 -12.59
N PHE A 17 21.97 15.08 -12.15
CA PHE A 17 22.28 13.66 -12.12
C PHE A 17 22.36 13.07 -13.53
N ASP A 18 21.44 13.41 -14.43
CA ASP A 18 21.48 12.94 -15.82
C ASP A 18 22.74 13.43 -16.54
N GLN A 19 23.11 14.71 -16.34
CA GLN A 19 24.35 15.29 -16.87
C GLN A 19 25.62 14.56 -16.39
N LEU A 20 25.70 14.21 -15.11
CA LEU A 20 26.80 13.44 -14.52
C LEU A 20 27.00 12.09 -15.23
N PHE A 21 25.92 11.41 -15.61
CA PHE A 21 25.97 10.10 -16.26
C PHE A 21 26.10 10.18 -17.79
N SER A 22 25.69 11.30 -18.40
CA SER A 22 25.82 11.50 -19.85
C SER A 22 27.20 12.01 -20.28
N GLU A 23 27.89 12.80 -19.45
CA GLU A 23 29.14 13.48 -19.82
C GLU A 23 30.41 12.78 -19.31
N ILE A 24 30.30 11.86 -18.34
CA ILE A 24 31.46 11.12 -17.83
C ILE A 24 31.53 9.73 -18.49
N PRO A 25 32.65 9.36 -19.16
CA PRO A 25 32.92 7.95 -19.45
C PRO A 25 33.08 7.23 -18.10
N SER A 26 32.10 6.39 -17.72
CA SER A 26 32.00 5.65 -16.44
C SER A 26 33.07 6.05 -15.42
N PRO A 27 32.79 6.98 -14.49
CA PRO A 27 33.80 7.46 -13.54
C PRO A 27 34.47 6.27 -12.87
N GLN A 28 35.81 6.21 -12.95
CA GLN A 28 36.58 5.06 -12.50
C GLN A 28 36.95 5.15 -11.03
N SER A 29 36.73 6.31 -10.42
CA SER A 29 36.99 6.53 -9.00
C SER A 29 35.97 7.49 -8.36
N GLN A 30 35.85 7.38 -7.03
CA GLN A 30 35.02 8.27 -6.23
C GLN A 30 35.53 9.72 -6.26
N GLU A 31 36.82 9.92 -6.51
CA GLU A 31 37.46 11.24 -6.54
C GLU A 31 37.05 12.02 -7.80
N GLU A 32 37.00 11.36 -8.96
CA GLU A 32 36.50 11.94 -10.22
C GLU A 32 35.03 12.38 -10.12
N ILE A 33 34.18 11.58 -9.45
CA ILE A 33 32.77 11.92 -9.23
C ILE A 33 32.66 13.17 -8.34
N ASN A 34 33.43 13.21 -7.25
CA ASN A 34 33.42 14.34 -6.32
C ASN A 34 33.90 15.64 -7.00
N ASP A 35 34.91 15.55 -7.86
CA ASP A 35 35.44 16.70 -8.57
C ASP A 35 34.45 17.23 -9.61
N PHE A 36 33.76 16.36 -10.35
CA PHE A 36 32.69 16.80 -11.25
C PHE A 36 31.53 17.49 -10.50
N ILE A 37 31.10 16.93 -9.37
CA ILE A 37 30.04 17.54 -8.55
C ILE A 37 30.48 18.91 -8.00
N ARG A 38 31.75 19.06 -7.63
CA ARG A 38 32.32 20.35 -7.22
C ARG A 38 32.42 21.34 -8.38
N GLU A 39 32.76 20.88 -9.58
CA GLU A 39 32.80 21.71 -10.80
C GLU A 39 31.41 22.26 -11.15
N ALA A 40 30.36 21.48 -10.90
CA ALA A 40 28.97 21.92 -10.98
C ALA A 40 28.55 22.91 -9.86
N GLY A 41 29.46 23.21 -8.91
CA GLY A 41 29.22 24.16 -7.82
C GLY A 41 28.43 23.59 -6.64
N ILE A 42 28.30 22.26 -6.58
CA ILE A 42 27.51 21.52 -5.58
C ILE A 42 28.46 20.88 -4.53
N ASN A 43 28.01 20.73 -3.29
CA ASN A 43 28.76 20.01 -2.26
C ASN A 43 28.55 18.48 -2.41
N PRO A 44 29.59 17.67 -2.69
CA PRO A 44 29.44 16.22 -2.91
C PRO A 44 28.86 15.46 -1.72
N ASP A 45 29.18 15.88 -0.49
CA ASP A 45 28.70 15.20 0.71
C ASP A 45 27.19 15.40 0.89
N GLU A 46 26.70 16.63 0.65
CA GLU A 46 25.27 16.96 0.72
C GLU A 46 24.50 16.31 -0.44
N PHE A 47 25.07 16.32 -1.65
CA PHE A 47 24.49 15.67 -2.82
C PHE A 47 24.35 14.16 -2.63
N GLY A 48 25.38 13.51 -2.08
CA GLY A 48 25.36 12.07 -1.80
C GLY A 48 24.26 11.66 -0.82
N VAL A 49 24.03 12.47 0.22
CA VAL A 49 22.94 12.24 1.18
C VAL A 49 21.57 12.38 0.50
N GLN A 50 21.36 13.46 -0.26
CA GLN A 50 20.07 13.72 -0.94
C GLN A 50 19.73 12.66 -1.98
N ILE A 51 20.71 12.25 -2.80
CA ILE A 51 20.54 11.19 -3.80
C ILE A 51 20.19 9.86 -3.12
N LYS A 52 20.85 9.54 -2.00
CA LYS A 52 20.59 8.30 -1.26
C LYS A 52 19.16 8.28 -0.72
N GLU A 53 18.70 9.37 -0.12
CA GLU A 53 17.33 9.48 0.38
C GLU A 53 16.30 9.37 -0.74
N LEU A 54 16.53 10.04 -1.86
CA LEU A 54 15.68 9.98 -3.04
C LEU A 54 15.63 8.57 -3.65
N ALA A 55 16.77 7.90 -3.75
CA ALA A 55 16.86 6.52 -4.25
C ALA A 55 16.14 5.53 -3.31
N VAL A 56 16.28 5.68 -1.99
CA VAL A 56 15.56 4.86 -1.01
C VAL A 56 14.05 5.06 -1.14
N LYS A 57 13.60 6.31 -1.23
CA LYS A 57 12.19 6.65 -1.41
C LYS A 57 11.64 6.10 -2.73
N ALA A 58 12.39 6.25 -3.82
CA ALA A 58 12.02 5.71 -5.14
C ALA A 58 11.96 4.17 -5.11
N LEU A 59 12.90 3.49 -4.46
CA LEU A 59 12.85 2.03 -4.31
C LEU A 59 11.67 1.57 -3.47
N GLN A 60 11.29 2.30 -2.42
CA GLN A 60 10.16 1.97 -1.55
C GLN A 60 8.80 2.25 -2.20
N THR A 61 8.73 3.19 -3.14
CA THR A 61 7.47 3.61 -3.77
C THR A 61 7.32 3.12 -5.21
N SER A 62 8.39 2.61 -5.82
CA SER A 62 8.37 2.16 -7.21
C SER A 62 7.42 0.98 -7.38
N PRO A 63 6.45 1.08 -8.31
CA PRO A 63 5.53 -0.02 -8.64
C PRO A 63 6.24 -1.18 -9.38
N TYR A 64 7.48 -0.97 -9.80
CA TYR A 64 8.31 -1.97 -10.48
C TYR A 64 9.25 -2.71 -9.53
N ASN A 65 9.30 -2.33 -8.25
CA ASN A 65 10.02 -3.10 -7.26
C ASN A 65 9.19 -4.35 -6.92
N TRP A 66 9.75 -5.53 -7.21
CA TRP A 66 9.09 -6.81 -6.97
C TRP A 66 8.66 -7.01 -5.50
N ARG A 67 9.38 -6.42 -4.53
CA ARG A 67 8.98 -6.41 -3.11
C ARG A 67 7.73 -5.57 -2.85
N ASN A 68 7.59 -4.44 -3.54
CA ASN A 68 6.42 -3.57 -3.40
C ASN A 68 5.22 -4.12 -4.15
N LYS A 69 5.45 -4.88 -5.23
CA LYS A 69 4.38 -5.48 -6.04
C LYS A 69 3.54 -6.49 -5.24
N GLN A 70 4.19 -7.25 -4.35
CA GLN A 70 3.51 -8.21 -3.49
C GLN A 70 2.72 -7.49 -2.38
N ALA A 71 3.32 -6.48 -1.75
CA ALA A 71 2.64 -5.65 -0.77
C ALA A 71 1.48 -4.83 -1.38
N GLN A 72 1.63 -4.30 -2.59
CA GLN A 72 0.57 -3.58 -3.30
C GLN A 72 -0.55 -4.51 -3.73
N ALA A 73 -0.26 -5.73 -4.16
CA ALA A 73 -1.30 -6.72 -4.47
C ALA A 73 -2.12 -7.07 -3.21
N GLU A 74 -1.46 -7.27 -2.06
CA GLU A 74 -2.14 -7.52 -0.78
C GLU A 74 -2.99 -6.31 -0.32
N ILE A 75 -2.49 -5.09 -0.50
CA ILE A 75 -3.20 -3.86 -0.15
C ILE A 75 -4.37 -3.57 -1.09
N GLU A 76 -4.20 -3.76 -2.41
CA GLU A 76 -5.28 -3.60 -3.39
C GLU A 76 -6.35 -4.67 -3.21
N GLU A 77 -5.97 -5.92 -2.95
CA GLU A 77 -6.93 -6.99 -2.69
C GLU A 77 -7.73 -6.70 -1.42
N ALA A 78 -7.09 -6.20 -0.35
CA ALA A 78 -7.78 -5.76 0.86
C ALA A 78 -8.70 -4.55 0.60
N GLY A 79 -8.23 -3.54 -0.14
CA GLY A 79 -8.98 -2.33 -0.45
C GLY A 79 -10.24 -2.60 -1.30
N VAL A 80 -10.15 -3.49 -2.29
CA VAL A 80 -11.30 -3.86 -3.14
C VAL A 80 -12.40 -4.57 -2.33
N GLN A 81 -12.07 -5.29 -1.25
CA GLN A 81 -13.11 -5.88 -0.39
C GLN A 81 -13.71 -4.87 0.56
N ILE A 82 -12.91 -3.93 1.08
CA ILE A 82 -13.40 -2.84 1.92
C ILE A 82 -14.40 -1.98 1.12
N ASP A 83 -14.08 -1.61 -0.12
CA ASP A 83 -14.99 -0.83 -1.00
C ASP A 83 -16.29 -1.58 -1.33
N LYS A 84 -16.22 -2.91 -1.50
CA LYS A 84 -17.43 -3.73 -1.68
C LYS A 84 -18.29 -3.75 -0.42
N ILE A 85 -17.68 -3.76 0.75
CA ILE A 85 -18.40 -3.86 2.02
C ILE A 85 -18.92 -2.49 2.48
N GLU A 86 -18.22 -1.38 2.21
CA GLU A 86 -18.77 -0.03 2.41
C GLU A 86 -20.01 0.23 1.53
N LYS A 87 -20.03 -0.29 0.29
CA LYS A 87 -21.24 -0.24 -0.55
C LYS A 87 -22.39 -1.06 0.04
N ILE A 88 -22.10 -2.16 0.73
CA ILE A 88 -23.07 -2.99 1.45
C ILE A 88 -23.49 -2.31 2.79
N GLY A 89 -22.65 -1.48 3.40
CA GLY A 89 -22.99 -0.70 4.59
C GLY A 89 -24.10 0.34 4.38
N ASN A 90 -24.38 0.71 3.13
CA ASN A 90 -25.56 1.49 2.72
C ASN A 90 -26.79 0.62 2.40
N ALA A 91 -26.72 -0.70 2.60
CA ALA A 91 -27.85 -1.60 2.40
C ALA A 91 -28.78 -1.57 3.61
N ASP A 92 -30.07 -1.79 3.34
CA ASP A 92 -31.11 -1.94 4.35
C ASP A 92 -30.70 -2.97 5.43
N ARG A 93 -30.90 -2.65 6.71
CA ARG A 93 -30.55 -3.49 7.88
C ARG A 93 -31.00 -4.94 7.73
N LEU A 94 -32.16 -5.15 7.11
CA LEU A 94 -32.70 -6.49 6.83
C LEU A 94 -31.80 -7.30 5.89
N LYS A 95 -31.20 -6.66 4.88
CA LYS A 95 -30.25 -7.31 3.96
C LYS A 95 -28.94 -7.66 4.66
N LEU A 96 -28.43 -6.78 5.51
CA LEU A 96 -27.22 -7.05 6.31
C LEU A 96 -27.41 -8.29 7.19
N LEU A 97 -28.55 -8.39 7.88
CA LEU A 97 -28.88 -9.55 8.71
C LEU A 97 -29.01 -10.84 7.89
N ASP A 98 -29.64 -10.79 6.72
CA ASP A 98 -29.77 -11.95 5.82
C ASP A 98 -28.40 -12.42 5.30
N MET A 99 -27.51 -11.49 4.92
CA MET A 99 -26.14 -11.81 4.51
C MET A 99 -25.32 -12.43 5.64
N ILE A 100 -25.40 -11.86 6.84
CA ILE A 100 -24.74 -12.39 8.03
C ILE A 100 -25.22 -13.82 8.33
N ASP A 101 -26.53 -14.07 8.25
CA ASP A 101 -27.11 -15.40 8.50
C ASP A 101 -26.69 -16.42 7.45
N ASN A 102 -26.67 -16.04 6.18
CA ASN A 102 -26.19 -16.89 5.10
C ASN A 102 -24.72 -17.28 5.27
N ILE A 103 -23.85 -16.33 5.65
CA ILE A 103 -22.42 -16.62 5.86
C ILE A 103 -22.22 -17.48 7.10
N VAL A 104 -22.89 -17.17 8.21
CA VAL A 104 -22.75 -17.95 9.44
C VAL A 104 -23.23 -19.39 9.25
N ASN A 105 -24.31 -19.61 8.50
CA ASN A 105 -24.76 -20.97 8.19
C ASN A 105 -23.71 -21.73 7.37
N LYS A 106 -23.15 -21.11 6.32
CA LYS A 106 -22.07 -21.71 5.54
C LYS A 106 -20.82 -22.03 6.36
N ILE A 107 -20.41 -21.12 7.25
CA ILE A 107 -19.27 -21.36 8.14
C ILE A 107 -19.58 -22.49 9.12
N LYS A 108 -20.80 -22.58 9.66
CA LYS A 108 -21.19 -23.68 10.56
C LYS A 108 -21.22 -25.03 9.85
N ASP A 109 -21.63 -25.07 8.59
CA ASP A 109 -21.62 -26.29 7.79
C ASP A 109 -20.19 -26.83 7.60
N SER A 110 -19.21 -25.94 7.43
CA SER A 110 -17.79 -26.29 7.32
C SER A 110 -17.09 -26.46 8.68
N ASN A 111 -17.49 -25.70 9.69
CA ASN A 111 -16.90 -25.69 11.03
C ASN A 111 -18.00 -25.59 12.11
N PRO A 112 -18.49 -26.73 12.63
CA PRO A 112 -19.58 -26.77 13.60
C PRO A 112 -19.29 -26.10 14.94
N GLN A 113 -18.01 -25.83 15.26
CA GLN A 113 -17.61 -25.15 16.50
C GLN A 113 -17.54 -23.62 16.35
N PHE A 114 -17.81 -23.10 15.14
CA PHE A 114 -17.80 -21.66 14.91
C PHE A 114 -18.98 -20.97 15.60
N VAL A 115 -18.68 -20.25 16.69
CA VAL A 115 -19.64 -19.40 17.39
C VAL A 115 -19.01 -18.03 17.67
N PRO A 116 -19.09 -17.08 16.73
CA PRO A 116 -18.65 -15.72 16.99
C PRO A 116 -19.48 -15.14 18.13
N VAL A 117 -18.81 -14.65 19.16
CA VAL A 117 -19.45 -14.13 20.39
C VAL A 117 -20.42 -13.00 20.05
N HIS A 118 -20.06 -12.15 19.09
CA HIS A 118 -20.84 -11.01 18.63
C HIS A 118 -22.10 -11.38 17.84
N TYR A 119 -22.16 -12.58 17.26
CA TYR A 119 -23.35 -13.04 16.52
C TYR A 119 -24.56 -13.29 17.44
N ARG A 120 -24.35 -13.59 18.73
CA ARG A 120 -25.45 -13.85 19.67
C ARG A 120 -26.36 -12.63 19.89
N ASN A 121 -25.81 -11.42 19.79
CA ASN A 121 -26.54 -10.17 20.03
C ASN A 121 -26.72 -9.33 18.77
N LYS A 122 -26.57 -9.92 17.57
CA LYS A 122 -26.60 -9.19 16.28
C LYS A 122 -27.86 -8.34 16.07
N LEU A 123 -29.01 -8.73 16.64
CA LEU A 123 -30.27 -7.99 16.50
C LEU A 123 -30.24 -6.61 17.21
N GLU A 124 -29.38 -6.45 18.21
CA GLU A 124 -29.23 -5.23 19.01
C GLU A 124 -28.09 -4.33 18.52
N LEU A 125 -27.29 -4.79 17.54
CA LEU A 125 -26.15 -4.03 17.02
C LEU A 125 -26.60 -2.88 16.10
N PRO A 126 -25.91 -1.72 16.11
CA PRO A 126 -26.08 -0.68 15.10
C PRO A 126 -25.59 -1.16 13.72
N GLU A 127 -26.00 -0.47 12.66
CA GLU A 127 -25.69 -0.86 11.27
C GLU A 127 -24.19 -0.87 10.97
N GLU A 128 -23.42 0.06 11.54
CA GLU A 128 -21.96 0.10 11.44
C GLU A 128 -21.29 -1.15 12.04
N ASP A 129 -21.79 -1.61 13.20
CA ASP A 129 -21.30 -2.82 13.85
C ASP A 129 -21.74 -4.08 13.09
N LEU A 130 -22.92 -4.07 12.46
CA LEU A 130 -23.35 -5.14 11.57
C LEU A 130 -22.47 -5.24 10.31
N ALA A 131 -22.09 -4.11 9.73
CA ALA A 131 -21.17 -4.08 8.59
C ALA A 131 -19.78 -4.60 9.00
N SER A 132 -19.28 -4.18 10.17
CA SER A 132 -18.00 -4.66 10.72
C SER A 132 -18.04 -6.17 11.00
N LEU A 133 -19.14 -6.67 11.55
CA LEU A 133 -19.36 -8.11 11.76
C LEU A 133 -19.39 -8.87 10.43
N LEU A 134 -20.04 -8.32 9.41
CA LEU A 134 -20.05 -8.90 8.07
C LEU A 134 -18.65 -8.98 7.48
N GLN A 135 -17.81 -7.94 7.65
CA GLN A 135 -16.40 -7.96 7.22
C GLN A 135 -15.61 -9.10 7.87
N GLU A 136 -15.75 -9.25 9.19
CA GLU A 136 -15.07 -10.29 9.95
C GLU A 136 -15.50 -11.69 9.47
N LEU A 137 -16.80 -11.91 9.27
CA LEU A 137 -17.34 -13.18 8.78
C LEU A 137 -16.87 -13.51 7.36
N VAL A 138 -16.80 -12.51 6.48
CA VAL A 138 -16.27 -12.68 5.12
C VAL A 138 -14.80 -13.09 5.16
N PHE A 139 -14.02 -12.44 6.01
CA PHE A 139 -12.61 -12.76 6.18
C PHE A 139 -12.40 -14.21 6.67
N ILE A 140 -13.17 -14.63 7.67
CA ILE A 140 -13.11 -16.00 8.21
C ILE A 140 -13.48 -17.03 7.15
N ALA A 141 -14.59 -16.82 6.43
CA ALA A 141 -15.00 -17.74 5.38
C ALA A 141 -13.96 -17.83 4.25
N LYS A 142 -13.24 -16.75 3.92
CA LYS A 142 -12.11 -16.81 2.98
C LYS A 142 -10.94 -17.62 3.51
N GLN A 143 -10.58 -17.49 4.79
CA GLN A 143 -9.52 -18.30 5.40
C GLN A 143 -9.86 -19.80 5.38
N GLU A 144 -11.13 -20.14 5.56
CA GLU A 144 -11.65 -21.51 5.51
C GLU A 144 -11.95 -21.98 4.07
N ASN A 145 -11.62 -21.17 3.06
CA ASN A 145 -11.85 -21.43 1.63
C ASN A 145 -13.33 -21.72 1.27
N ILE A 146 -14.24 -21.01 1.93
CA ILE A 146 -15.70 -21.11 1.76
C ILE A 146 -16.15 -20.05 0.75
N GLU A 147 -16.84 -20.48 -0.31
CA GLU A 147 -17.40 -19.57 -1.31
C GLU A 147 -18.58 -18.77 -0.75
N ILE A 148 -18.38 -17.45 -0.64
CA ILE A 148 -19.42 -16.50 -0.22
C ILE A 148 -19.96 -15.78 -1.44
N ASN A 149 -21.28 -15.68 -1.52
CA ASN A 149 -21.95 -14.87 -2.52
C ASN A 149 -22.51 -13.63 -1.80
N LEU A 150 -21.90 -12.47 -2.01
CA LEU A 150 -22.26 -11.23 -1.31
C LEU A 150 -23.41 -10.46 -1.96
N GLY A 151 -24.07 -11.04 -2.97
CA GLY A 151 -25.14 -10.39 -3.73
C GLY A 151 -24.59 -9.27 -4.62
N GLU A 152 -24.85 -9.34 -5.91
CA GLU A 152 -24.68 -8.20 -6.82
C GLU A 152 -25.77 -7.14 -6.62
#